data_AF-A0A7Y2IMW2-F1
#
_entry.id   AF-A0A7Y2IMW2-F1
#
_cell.length_a   1.000
_cell.length_b   1.000
_cell.length_c   1.000
_cell.angle_alpha   90.00
_cell.angle_beta   90.00
_cell.angle_gamma   90.00
#
_symmetry.space_group_name_H-M   'P 1'
#
loop_
_entity.id
_entity.type
_entity.pdbx_description
1 polymer ?
#
loop_
_entity_poly.entity_id
_entity_poly.type
_entity_poly.pdbx_seq_one_letter_code
_entity_poly.pdbx_strand_id
1 'polypeptide(L)'
;MSNRRALLRLLSVFVLVLSTLSVPAIAVDDVPTPDIVGGGEATPGAYPFMAAIVHADTTDAWLGQFCGGSLVHPEWVMTAAHCVEGESASDIDVVLGRHDLKSSAGERIRASAIETHPQYNPTTFENDVALIKLTSASSQSPVTLANSANRSLWGPGKIATVMGWGQTESTPAFPEELYEVQVPIISDNDCLGTDVGNDLVANVMLCAGNITSGGVDACDGDSGGPLVVPNGLGGWIEAGIVSWGFGCADPNRPGVYTQVSAIEGFVTDIISSVPPPPTNTAPVAVNDSYSVESGGTLIVGKDTNVLANDTDVDGDSLTAILVSGTSTGTLKLTSGGNIRYTHGGGPETSVSFTYKANDGTVDSNIATVTITIGAGGGGGGGQEMLVSTSPDRSDPVSLDGATVDGFIYVFLAVSTDVTDTTWYVDGVRVGRDRTTPFDMAGTNADGTAKPYNATRLDGNHEFSVDIVMADGSTETVIATVTAP
;
A
#
# COMPACT_ATOMS: atom_id res chain seq x y z
N MET A 1 43.68 -99.19 -6.70
CA MET A 1 43.52 -99.57 -5.27
C MET A 1 42.49 -98.62 -4.68
N SER A 2 41.20 -98.95 -4.78
CA SER A 2 40.37 -99.54 -3.71
C SER A 2 40.15 -98.62 -2.51
N ASN A 3 38.98 -97.98 -2.40
CA ASN A 3 37.95 -98.41 -1.45
C ASN A 3 36.68 -97.54 -1.48
N ARG A 4 35.55 -98.25 -1.56
CA ARG A 4 34.17 -97.81 -1.28
C ARG A 4 33.90 -97.80 0.22
N ARG A 5 32.91 -97.01 0.67
CA ARG A 5 31.81 -97.29 1.66
C ARG A 5 31.30 -95.94 2.21
N ALA A 6 30.14 -95.39 1.83
CA ALA A 6 28.74 -95.81 2.05
C ALA A 6 28.25 -95.71 3.51
N LEU A 7 27.24 -94.86 3.78
CA LEU A 7 26.06 -95.04 4.66
C LEU A 7 25.16 -93.78 4.51
N LEU A 8 24.02 -93.83 3.81
CA LEU A 8 22.65 -94.28 4.18
C LEU A 8 21.73 -93.23 4.85
N ARG A 9 20.71 -92.83 4.06
CA ARG A 9 19.26 -92.74 4.35
C ARG A 9 18.63 -91.55 5.12
N LEU A 10 17.75 -90.88 4.36
CA LEU A 10 16.36 -90.44 4.64
C LEU A 10 16.04 -89.73 5.96
N LEU A 11 15.46 -88.52 5.85
CA LEU A 11 14.04 -88.33 6.15
C LEU A 11 13.54 -86.98 5.61
N SER A 12 12.42 -87.03 4.88
CA SER A 12 11.65 -85.88 4.44
C SER A 12 10.85 -85.28 5.60
N VAL A 13 10.91 -83.98 5.83
CA VAL A 13 9.80 -83.20 6.42
C VAL A 13 9.75 -81.84 5.72
N PHE A 14 8.67 -81.61 5.00
CA PHE A 14 8.29 -80.32 4.42
C PHE A 14 7.72 -79.48 5.58
N VAL A 15 8.40 -78.42 6.00
CA VAL A 15 7.85 -77.40 6.90
C VAL A 15 7.67 -76.13 6.09
N LEU A 16 6.42 -75.69 5.97
CA LEU A 16 6.04 -74.41 5.39
C LEU A 16 6.57 -73.29 6.30
N VAL A 17 7.57 -72.53 5.83
CA VAL A 17 7.96 -71.26 6.45
C VAL A 17 7.43 -70.13 5.58
N LEU A 18 6.43 -69.40 6.10
CA LEU A 18 6.09 -68.07 5.63
C LEU A 18 7.34 -67.20 5.86
N SER A 19 8.05 -66.87 4.79
CA SER A 19 9.08 -65.82 4.78
C SER A 19 8.55 -64.67 3.95
N THR A 20 8.48 -63.50 4.58
CA THR A 20 8.14 -62.24 3.95
C THR A 20 9.15 -61.95 2.84
N LEU A 21 8.65 -61.77 1.61
CA LEU A 21 9.44 -61.23 0.51
C LEU A 21 9.77 -59.77 0.84
N SER A 22 10.97 -59.53 1.36
CA SER A 22 11.58 -58.21 1.31
C SER A 22 11.99 -57.96 -0.14
N VAL A 23 11.27 -57.07 -0.82
CA VAL A 23 11.72 -56.51 -2.09
C VAL A 23 13.02 -55.76 -1.78
N PRO A 24 14.13 -55.99 -2.50
CA PRO A 24 15.30 -55.12 -2.36
C PRO A 24 14.86 -53.73 -2.80
N ALA A 25 14.89 -52.77 -1.88
CA ALA A 25 14.87 -51.37 -2.26
C ALA A 25 16.07 -51.18 -3.21
N ILE A 26 15.76 -50.74 -4.43
CA ILE A 26 16.77 -50.18 -5.32
C ILE A 26 17.39 -49.03 -4.52
N ALA A 27 18.67 -49.16 -4.16
CA ALA A 27 19.46 -48.02 -3.77
C ALA A 27 19.48 -47.09 -4.99
N VAL A 28 18.64 -46.07 -4.94
CA VAL A 28 18.88 -44.86 -5.71
C VAL A 28 20.13 -44.30 -5.05
N ASP A 29 21.24 -44.24 -5.80
CA ASP A 29 22.40 -43.49 -5.36
C ASP A 29 21.90 -42.09 -4.96
N ASP A 30 22.01 -41.77 -3.68
CA ASP A 30 21.72 -40.44 -3.15
C ASP A 30 22.61 -39.46 -3.93
N VAL A 31 21.99 -38.73 -4.85
CA VAL A 31 22.60 -37.55 -5.47
C VAL A 31 22.80 -36.54 -4.34
N PRO A 32 24.03 -36.09 -4.05
CA PRO A 32 24.24 -35.11 -2.99
C PRO A 32 23.46 -33.83 -3.31
N THR A 33 22.54 -33.44 -2.42
CA THR A 33 21.85 -32.15 -2.49
C THR A 33 22.79 -31.02 -2.06
N PRO A 34 22.64 -29.80 -2.61
CA PRO A 34 23.63 -28.75 -2.46
C PRO A 34 23.35 -27.87 -1.22
N ASP A 35 24.23 -27.87 -0.21
CA ASP A 35 24.00 -27.12 1.05
C ASP A 35 25.13 -26.11 1.39
N ILE A 36 24.72 -24.94 1.91
CA ILE A 36 25.43 -24.21 2.99
C ILE A 36 25.69 -25.21 4.10
N VAL A 37 26.86 -25.31 4.71
CA VAL A 37 27.22 -26.48 5.52
C VAL A 37 26.17 -26.81 6.59
N GLY A 38 25.42 -27.90 6.43
CA GLY A 38 24.31 -28.30 7.32
C GLY A 38 22.98 -27.50 7.23
N GLY A 39 22.84 -26.62 6.24
CA GLY A 39 21.62 -25.85 5.92
C GLY A 39 20.72 -26.50 4.86
N GLY A 40 19.74 -25.78 4.37
CA GLY A 40 18.84 -26.21 3.28
C GLY A 40 18.05 -25.06 2.66
N GLU A 41 17.32 -25.34 1.58
CA GLU A 41 16.49 -24.33 0.91
C GLU A 41 15.43 -23.78 1.88
N ALA A 42 15.34 -22.45 1.96
CA ALA A 42 14.35 -21.78 2.78
C ALA A 42 12.93 -22.00 2.25
N THR A 43 11.93 -21.95 3.13
CA THR A 43 10.54 -21.94 2.66
C THR A 43 10.21 -20.58 2.02
N PRO A 44 9.66 -20.52 0.79
CA PRO A 44 9.30 -19.26 0.16
C PRO A 44 8.40 -18.38 1.05
N GLY A 45 8.81 -17.14 1.29
CA GLY A 45 8.08 -16.18 2.13
C GLY A 45 8.28 -16.32 3.64
N ALA A 46 9.15 -17.22 4.11
CA ALA A 46 9.47 -17.34 5.54
C ALA A 46 10.15 -16.09 6.13
N TYR A 47 10.82 -15.32 5.27
CA TYR A 47 11.65 -14.17 5.63
C TYR A 47 11.30 -12.94 4.77
N PRO A 48 10.14 -12.32 5.02
CA PRO A 48 9.68 -11.19 4.19
C PRO A 48 10.62 -9.99 4.24
N PHE A 49 11.40 -9.84 5.31
CA PHE A 49 12.38 -8.76 5.48
C PHE A 49 13.70 -9.01 4.73
N MET A 50 13.96 -10.21 4.21
CA MET A 50 15.24 -10.52 3.57
C MET A 50 15.42 -9.65 2.31
N ALA A 51 16.55 -8.96 2.24
CA ALA A 51 16.90 -8.07 1.14
C ALA A 51 18.15 -8.57 0.41
N ALA A 52 18.11 -8.52 -0.92
CA ALA A 52 19.31 -8.59 -1.75
C ALA A 52 19.70 -7.18 -2.19
N ILE A 53 20.96 -6.82 -1.96
CA ILE A 53 21.53 -5.54 -2.38
C ILE A 53 22.25 -5.78 -3.69
N VAL A 54 21.80 -5.11 -4.74
CA VAL A 54 22.24 -5.34 -6.11
C VAL A 54 22.72 -4.05 -6.76
N HIS A 55 23.67 -4.16 -7.70
CA HIS A 55 24.04 -3.03 -8.53
C HIS A 55 22.86 -2.58 -9.41
N ALA A 56 22.59 -1.28 -9.40
CA ALA A 56 21.45 -0.67 -10.07
C ALA A 56 21.52 -0.75 -11.61
N ASP A 57 22.71 -0.90 -12.17
CA ASP A 57 22.94 -1.06 -13.61
C ASP A 57 22.75 -2.50 -14.10
N THR A 58 22.62 -3.46 -13.18
CA THR A 58 22.52 -4.88 -13.47
C THR A 58 21.08 -5.35 -13.32
N THR A 59 20.41 -5.65 -14.43
CA THR A 59 18.98 -6.00 -14.45
C THR A 59 18.67 -7.34 -13.81
N ASP A 60 19.58 -8.30 -13.93
CA ASP A 60 19.46 -9.62 -13.32
C ASP A 60 19.91 -9.52 -11.85
N ALA A 61 18.97 -9.72 -10.92
CA ALA A 61 19.25 -9.57 -9.50
C ALA A 61 20.23 -10.64 -8.98
N TRP A 62 20.23 -11.84 -9.57
CA TRP A 62 21.16 -12.91 -9.20
C TRP A 62 22.59 -12.56 -9.62
N LEU A 63 22.78 -11.97 -10.80
CA LEU A 63 24.10 -11.49 -11.23
C LEU A 63 24.55 -10.22 -10.52
N GLY A 64 23.60 -9.35 -10.17
CA GLY A 64 23.89 -8.02 -9.62
C GLY A 64 24.08 -7.99 -8.11
N GLN A 65 23.69 -9.04 -7.40
CA GLN A 65 23.82 -9.10 -5.95
C GLN A 65 25.28 -9.12 -5.52
N PHE A 66 25.60 -8.27 -4.55
CA PHE A 66 26.92 -8.27 -3.90
C PHE A 66 26.82 -8.41 -2.37
N CYS A 67 25.67 -8.07 -1.77
CA CYS A 67 25.42 -8.24 -0.34
C CYS A 67 23.95 -8.59 -0.04
N GLY A 68 23.71 -9.07 1.18
CA GLY A 68 22.40 -9.20 1.79
C GLY A 68 22.06 -7.99 2.69
N GLY A 69 20.83 -8.00 3.20
CA GLY A 69 20.34 -7.03 4.18
C GLY A 69 18.99 -7.44 4.75
N SER A 70 18.45 -6.59 5.62
CA SER A 70 17.15 -6.79 6.23
C SER A 70 16.32 -5.51 6.23
N LEU A 71 15.03 -5.62 5.90
CA LEU A 71 14.09 -4.51 6.04
C LEU A 71 13.83 -4.27 7.53
N VAL A 72 14.15 -3.07 8.03
CA VAL A 72 13.97 -2.66 9.43
C VAL A 72 12.93 -1.56 9.62
N HIS A 73 12.54 -0.91 8.52
CA HIS A 73 11.43 0.04 8.39
C HIS A 73 10.94 -0.04 6.93
N PRO A 74 9.68 0.30 6.59
CA PRO A 74 9.21 0.26 5.19
C PRO A 74 10.11 1.00 4.19
N GLU A 75 10.86 2.01 4.64
CA GLU A 75 11.80 2.79 3.81
C GLU A 75 13.28 2.57 4.13
N TRP A 76 13.63 1.68 5.06
CA TRP A 76 15.03 1.47 5.46
C TRP A 76 15.41 0.00 5.53
N VAL A 77 16.51 -0.31 4.86
CA VAL A 77 17.16 -1.62 4.88
C VAL A 77 18.47 -1.51 5.64
N MET A 78 18.70 -2.42 6.56
CA MET A 78 19.94 -2.56 7.31
C MET A 78 20.86 -3.58 6.64
N THR A 79 22.15 -3.28 6.63
CA THR A 79 23.20 -4.14 6.08
C THR A 79 24.54 -3.83 6.77
N ALA A 80 25.60 -4.52 6.39
CA ALA A 80 26.95 -4.21 6.84
C ALA A 80 27.48 -2.93 6.17
N ALA A 81 28.31 -2.16 6.89
CA ALA A 81 28.91 -0.95 6.35
C ALA A 81 29.88 -1.24 5.20
N HIS A 82 30.64 -2.33 5.29
CA HIS A 82 31.59 -2.73 4.24
C HIS A 82 30.90 -3.03 2.90
N CYS A 83 29.60 -3.38 2.91
CA CYS A 83 28.84 -3.62 1.69
C CYS A 83 28.62 -2.33 0.88
N VAL A 84 28.57 -1.18 1.56
CA VAL A 84 28.26 0.10 0.93
C VAL A 84 29.44 1.07 0.97
N GLU A 85 30.62 0.60 1.40
CA GLU A 85 31.83 1.42 1.45
C GLU A 85 32.27 1.79 0.04
N GLY A 86 32.25 3.08 -0.28
CA GLY A 86 32.63 3.60 -1.59
C GLY A 86 31.50 3.56 -2.63
N GLU A 87 30.33 3.03 -2.29
CA GLU A 87 29.13 3.03 -3.13
C GLU A 87 28.36 4.36 -3.03
N SER A 88 27.67 4.74 -4.10
CA SER A 88 26.68 5.83 -4.07
C SER A 88 25.27 5.24 -4.05
N ALA A 89 24.32 5.92 -3.41
CA ALA A 89 22.92 5.47 -3.37
C ALA A 89 22.33 5.24 -4.78
N SER A 90 22.74 6.02 -5.78
CA SER A 90 22.28 5.85 -7.16
C SER A 90 22.68 4.52 -7.79
N ASP A 91 23.73 3.88 -7.27
CA ASP A 91 24.37 2.69 -7.83
C ASP A 91 23.80 1.40 -7.20
N ILE A 92 22.89 1.54 -6.23
CA ILE A 92 22.29 0.45 -5.48
C ILE A 92 20.78 0.38 -5.74
N ASP A 93 20.31 -0.81 -6.11
CA ASP A 93 18.91 -1.21 -5.94
C ASP A 93 18.82 -2.24 -4.79
N VAL A 94 17.69 -2.27 -4.11
CA VAL A 94 17.34 -3.28 -3.11
C VAL A 94 16.21 -4.14 -3.67
N VAL A 95 16.40 -5.45 -3.64
CA VAL A 95 15.41 -6.45 -4.03
C VAL A 95 14.82 -7.10 -2.78
N LEU A 96 13.49 -7.10 -2.67
CA LEU A 96 12.74 -7.56 -1.50
C LEU A 96 11.64 -8.53 -1.91
N GLY A 97 11.25 -9.45 -1.01
CA GLY A 97 10.14 -10.37 -1.24
C GLY A 97 10.40 -11.45 -2.30
N ARG A 98 11.67 -11.82 -2.53
CA ARG A 98 12.06 -12.90 -3.45
C ARG A 98 12.57 -14.12 -2.71
N HIS A 99 12.27 -15.28 -3.28
CA HIS A 99 12.89 -16.57 -2.93
C HIS A 99 13.96 -16.92 -3.95
N ASP A 100 13.57 -16.95 -5.23
CA ASP A 100 14.46 -17.10 -6.38
C ASP A 100 14.81 -15.70 -6.94
N LEU A 101 16.10 -15.34 -6.96
CA LEU A 101 16.58 -14.03 -7.43
C LEU A 101 16.43 -13.83 -8.94
N LYS A 102 16.41 -14.90 -9.74
CA LYS A 102 16.14 -14.82 -11.19
C LYS A 102 14.67 -14.60 -11.50
N SER A 103 13.80 -14.87 -10.53
CA SER A 103 12.37 -14.56 -10.66
C SER A 103 12.12 -13.06 -10.68
N SER A 104 10.96 -12.65 -11.19
CA SER A 104 10.50 -11.26 -11.15
C SER A 104 9.57 -10.96 -9.96
N ALA A 105 9.52 -11.85 -8.95
CA ALA A 105 8.63 -11.69 -7.80
C ALA A 105 9.05 -10.49 -6.91
N GLY A 106 8.17 -10.05 -6.03
CA GLY A 106 8.49 -9.01 -5.05
C GLY A 106 8.78 -7.64 -5.67
N GLU A 107 9.74 -6.93 -5.09
CA GLU A 107 10.03 -5.52 -5.37
C GLU A 107 11.49 -5.33 -5.70
N ARG A 108 11.79 -4.32 -6.53
CA ARG A 108 13.14 -3.80 -6.77
C ARG A 108 13.07 -2.28 -6.66
N ILE A 109 13.67 -1.73 -5.61
CA ILE A 109 13.53 -0.32 -5.22
C ILE A 109 14.91 0.33 -5.18
N ARG A 110 15.03 1.50 -5.81
CA ARG A 110 16.28 2.28 -5.83
C ARG A 110 16.61 2.82 -4.44
N ALA A 111 17.90 2.90 -4.11
CA ALA A 111 18.33 3.61 -2.92
C ALA A 111 18.34 5.14 -3.15
N SER A 112 17.88 5.90 -2.16
CA SER A 112 17.87 7.36 -2.15
C SER A 112 18.96 7.96 -1.26
N ALA A 113 19.43 7.23 -0.25
CA ALA A 113 20.52 7.62 0.64
C ALA A 113 21.16 6.38 1.28
N ILE A 114 22.38 6.56 1.80
CA ILE A 114 23.13 5.57 2.58
C ILE A 114 23.61 6.28 3.84
N GLU A 115 23.32 5.70 5.00
CA GLU A 115 23.73 6.19 6.32
C GLU A 115 24.62 5.14 6.99
N THR A 116 25.93 5.32 6.88
CA THR A 116 26.92 4.43 7.51
C THR A 116 27.12 4.82 8.97
N HIS A 117 27.33 3.84 9.86
CA HIS A 117 27.62 4.12 11.25
C HIS A 117 28.84 5.06 11.39
N PRO A 118 28.75 6.17 12.12
CA PRO A 118 29.81 7.19 12.17
C PRO A 118 31.10 6.71 12.83
N GLN A 119 31.03 5.61 13.58
CA GLN A 119 32.17 4.95 14.22
C GLN A 119 32.53 3.61 13.54
N TYR A 120 32.06 3.37 12.31
CA TYR A 120 32.51 2.23 11.53
C TYR A 120 34.02 2.29 11.33
N ASN A 121 34.72 1.19 11.62
CA ASN A 121 36.15 1.06 11.41
C ASN A 121 36.43 0.00 10.34
N PRO A 122 36.87 0.35 9.12
CA PRO A 122 37.10 -0.61 8.04
C PRO A 122 38.32 -1.51 8.27
N THR A 123 39.15 -1.24 9.28
CA THR A 123 40.27 -2.12 9.64
C THR A 123 39.87 -3.19 10.65
N THR A 124 39.04 -2.84 11.63
CA THR A 124 38.62 -3.77 12.70
C THR A 124 37.20 -4.29 12.53
N PHE A 125 36.46 -3.80 11.55
CA PHE A 125 35.02 -4.07 11.34
C PHE A 125 34.15 -3.74 12.57
N GLU A 126 34.62 -2.89 13.47
CA GLU A 126 33.79 -2.37 14.56
C GLU A 126 32.66 -1.52 13.99
N ASN A 127 31.45 -1.70 14.54
CA ASN A 127 30.23 -1.01 14.11
C ASN A 127 30.00 -1.13 12.59
N ASP A 128 30.24 -2.33 12.04
CA ASP A 128 30.02 -2.65 10.64
C ASP A 128 28.51 -2.74 10.34
N VAL A 129 27.87 -1.58 10.25
CA VAL A 129 26.45 -1.40 9.94
C VAL A 129 26.22 -0.12 9.13
N ALA A 130 25.32 -0.23 8.16
CA ALA A 130 24.78 0.90 7.42
C ALA A 130 23.28 0.72 7.20
N LEU A 131 22.59 1.84 7.00
CA LEU A 131 21.19 1.87 6.58
C LEU A 131 21.09 2.43 5.16
N ILE A 132 20.33 1.74 4.30
CA ILE A 132 20.01 2.16 2.95
C ILE A 132 18.58 2.69 2.96
N LYS A 133 18.40 3.96 2.60
CA LYS A 133 17.07 4.57 2.43
C LYS A 133 16.52 4.21 1.06
N LEU A 134 15.28 3.74 0.99
CA LEU A 134 14.60 3.44 -0.26
C LEU A 134 13.99 4.69 -0.89
N THR A 135 13.77 4.71 -2.21
CA THR A 135 13.04 5.80 -2.89
C THR A 135 11.52 5.75 -2.65
N SER A 136 11.00 4.61 -2.21
CA SER A 136 9.60 4.38 -1.88
C SER A 136 9.47 3.30 -0.81
N ALA A 137 8.43 3.37 0.02
CA ALA A 137 8.14 2.33 1.00
C ALA A 137 7.90 0.96 0.35
N SER A 138 8.51 -0.07 0.90
CA SER A 138 8.28 -1.47 0.56
C SER A 138 6.96 -1.97 1.16
N SER A 139 6.29 -2.89 0.47
CA SER A 139 5.13 -3.62 1.01
C SER A 139 5.52 -4.80 1.90
N GLN A 140 6.80 -5.15 2.00
CA GLN A 140 7.27 -6.25 2.84
C GLN A 140 7.26 -5.87 4.34
N SER A 141 7.23 -6.90 5.18
CA SER A 141 7.19 -6.74 6.64
C SER A 141 8.61 -6.58 7.22
N PRO A 142 8.90 -5.50 7.96
CA PRO A 142 10.19 -5.33 8.64
C PRO A 142 10.44 -6.34 9.76
N VAL A 143 11.72 -6.62 10.05
CA VAL A 143 12.15 -7.47 11.17
C VAL A 143 12.20 -6.70 12.49
N THR A 144 11.98 -7.39 13.61
CA THR A 144 12.18 -6.79 14.94
C THR A 144 13.66 -6.82 15.31
N LEU A 145 14.19 -5.75 15.90
CA LEU A 145 15.60 -5.70 16.32
C LEU A 145 15.81 -6.27 17.73
N ALA A 146 16.95 -6.92 17.93
CA ALA A 146 17.44 -7.30 19.24
C ALA A 146 17.77 -6.06 20.08
N ASN A 147 17.32 -6.04 21.33
CA ASN A 147 17.64 -5.01 22.31
C ASN A 147 17.65 -5.58 23.74
N SER A 148 17.88 -4.72 24.73
CA SER A 148 17.93 -5.15 26.13
C SER A 148 16.60 -5.71 26.64
N ALA A 149 15.46 -5.28 26.08
CA ALA A 149 14.14 -5.70 26.54
C ALA A 149 13.80 -7.14 26.10
N ASN A 150 14.31 -7.58 24.95
CA ASN A 150 14.08 -8.93 24.41
C ASN A 150 15.31 -9.86 24.54
N ARG A 151 16.31 -9.50 25.35
CA ARG A 151 17.59 -10.22 25.53
C ARG A 151 17.45 -11.71 25.85
N SER A 152 16.37 -12.13 26.51
CA SER A 152 16.13 -13.54 26.84
C SER A 152 15.92 -14.45 25.61
N LEU A 153 15.66 -13.87 24.43
CA LEU A 153 15.32 -14.60 23.21
C LEU A 153 16.52 -14.88 22.30
N TRP A 154 17.57 -14.04 22.32
CA TRP A 154 18.71 -14.09 21.38
C TRP A 154 20.10 -14.21 22.06
N GLY A 155 20.14 -14.75 23.29
CA GLY A 155 21.37 -14.96 24.06
C GLY A 155 22.26 -16.11 23.59
N PRO A 156 23.47 -16.25 24.18
CA PRO A 156 24.31 -17.44 24.01
C PRO A 156 23.54 -18.74 24.25
N GLY A 157 23.79 -19.74 23.41
CA GLY A 157 23.10 -21.04 23.41
C GLY A 157 21.74 -21.05 22.72
N LYS A 158 21.22 -19.89 22.27
CA LYS A 158 20.04 -19.85 21.39
C LYS A 158 20.43 -20.26 19.98
N ILE A 159 19.55 -20.99 19.32
CA ILE A 159 19.70 -21.33 17.91
C ILE A 159 19.18 -20.16 17.09
N ALA A 160 20.05 -19.59 16.28
CA ALA A 160 19.75 -18.58 15.30
C ALA A 160 19.73 -19.18 13.91
N THR A 161 19.05 -18.51 13.00
CA THR A 161 19.02 -18.81 11.58
C THR A 161 19.78 -17.72 10.85
N VAL A 162 20.67 -18.11 9.95
CA VAL A 162 21.27 -17.23 8.95
C VAL A 162 20.68 -17.60 7.60
N MET A 163 20.41 -16.62 6.75
CA MET A 163 19.93 -16.85 5.40
C MET A 163 20.59 -15.93 4.39
N GLY A 164 20.60 -16.40 3.14
CA GLY A 164 21.00 -15.62 2.01
C GLY A 164 21.14 -16.45 0.74
N TRP A 165 21.73 -15.80 -0.25
CA TRP A 165 22.02 -16.38 -1.57
C TRP A 165 23.53 -16.56 -1.75
N GLY A 166 24.28 -16.63 -0.65
CA GLY A 166 25.72 -16.87 -0.65
C GLY A 166 26.12 -18.26 -1.13
N GLN A 167 27.40 -18.41 -1.46
CA GLN A 167 28.04 -19.61 -1.95
C GLN A 167 27.88 -20.79 -0.97
N THR A 168 27.47 -21.95 -1.50
CA THR A 168 27.42 -23.21 -0.76
C THR A 168 28.71 -24.01 -0.96
N GLU A 169 29.11 -24.86 0.01
CA GLU A 169 30.37 -25.65 -0.08
C GLU A 169 30.40 -26.65 -1.25
N SER A 170 29.23 -26.98 -1.80
CA SER A 170 29.03 -28.05 -2.78
C SER A 170 29.00 -27.58 -4.23
N THR A 171 28.94 -26.27 -4.49
CA THR A 171 29.02 -25.71 -5.85
C THR A 171 29.87 -24.44 -5.92
N PRO A 172 30.69 -24.27 -6.98
CA PRO A 172 31.39 -23.01 -7.24
C PRO A 172 30.44 -21.89 -7.75
N ALA A 173 29.12 -22.07 -7.66
CA ALA A 173 28.11 -21.14 -8.14
C ALA A 173 27.15 -20.78 -7.00
N PHE A 174 26.78 -19.50 -6.92
CA PHE A 174 25.79 -18.97 -5.98
C PHE A 174 24.40 -19.58 -6.27
N PRO A 175 23.65 -20.02 -5.23
CA PRO A 175 22.29 -20.52 -5.42
C PRO A 175 21.37 -19.43 -5.99
N GLU A 176 20.37 -19.84 -6.77
CA GLU A 176 19.36 -18.92 -7.29
C GLU A 176 18.28 -18.66 -6.23
N GLU A 177 17.97 -19.71 -5.47
CA GLU A 177 17.02 -19.76 -4.37
C GLU A 177 17.64 -19.36 -3.03
N LEU A 178 16.80 -18.89 -2.10
CA LEU A 178 17.22 -18.53 -0.75
C LEU A 178 17.51 -19.79 0.07
N TYR A 179 18.66 -19.85 0.72
CA TYR A 179 19.03 -20.91 1.65
C TYR A 179 19.08 -20.39 3.09
N GLU A 180 18.90 -21.31 4.03
CA GLU A 180 19.00 -21.04 5.46
C GLU A 180 19.86 -22.09 6.18
N VAL A 181 20.48 -21.67 7.27
CA VAL A 181 21.24 -22.56 8.16
C VAL A 181 21.04 -22.19 9.62
N GLN A 182 21.00 -23.19 10.51
CA GLN A 182 20.84 -22.98 11.94
C GLN A 182 22.17 -23.07 12.68
N VAL A 183 22.52 -22.01 13.39
CA VAL A 183 23.78 -21.89 14.15
C VAL A 183 23.50 -21.48 15.60
N PRO A 184 24.22 -22.06 16.59
CA PRO A 184 24.11 -21.59 17.96
C PRO A 184 24.85 -20.27 18.14
N ILE A 185 24.23 -19.33 18.87
CA ILE A 185 24.91 -18.11 19.32
C ILE A 185 25.93 -18.48 20.40
N ILE A 186 27.15 -17.97 20.27
CA ILE A 186 28.29 -18.25 21.16
C ILE A 186 28.41 -17.12 22.18
N SER A 187 28.87 -17.42 23.39
CA SER A 187 29.17 -16.38 24.38
C SER A 187 30.47 -15.66 24.02
N ASP A 188 30.59 -14.37 24.34
CA ASP A 188 31.83 -13.61 24.11
C ASP A 188 33.06 -14.32 24.70
N ASN A 189 32.92 -14.90 25.89
CA ASN A 189 34.01 -15.64 26.54
C ASN A 189 34.44 -16.88 25.76
N ASP A 190 33.50 -17.63 25.21
CA ASP A 190 33.82 -18.80 24.40
C ASP A 190 34.40 -18.37 23.05
N CYS A 191 33.87 -17.30 22.44
CA CYS A 191 34.37 -16.78 21.18
C CYS A 191 35.80 -16.20 21.29
N LEU A 192 36.11 -15.50 22.38
CA LEU A 192 37.48 -15.05 22.69
C LEU A 192 38.49 -16.21 22.81
N GLY A 193 38.02 -17.43 23.07
CA GLY A 193 38.83 -18.65 23.12
C GLY A 193 39.10 -19.30 21.75
N THR A 194 38.52 -18.76 20.67
CA THR A 194 38.65 -19.30 19.31
C THR A 194 39.70 -18.56 18.49
N ASP A 195 39.92 -18.97 17.24
CA ASP A 195 40.88 -18.33 16.33
C ASP A 195 40.48 -16.88 15.98
N VAL A 196 39.20 -16.52 16.06
CA VAL A 196 38.71 -15.15 15.80
C VAL A 196 38.85 -14.22 17.01
N GLY A 197 39.19 -14.76 18.18
CA GLY A 197 39.11 -14.05 19.46
C GLY A 197 40.02 -12.82 19.60
N ASN A 198 41.14 -12.77 18.87
CA ASN A 198 42.06 -11.62 18.93
C ASN A 198 41.48 -10.35 18.28
N ASP A 199 40.58 -10.53 17.32
CA ASP A 199 39.97 -9.45 16.53
C ASP A 199 38.53 -9.15 17.00
N LEU A 200 38.01 -9.94 17.95
CA LEU A 200 36.66 -9.79 18.49
C LEU A 200 36.57 -8.61 19.47
N VAL A 201 35.63 -7.70 19.21
CA VAL A 201 35.25 -6.65 20.16
C VAL A 201 33.97 -7.06 20.89
N ALA A 202 34.14 -7.59 22.11
CA ALA A 202 33.04 -8.04 22.96
C ALA A 202 31.98 -6.94 23.20
N ASN A 203 30.70 -7.33 23.23
CA ASN A 203 29.52 -6.44 23.30
C ASN A 203 29.30 -5.49 22.10
N VAL A 204 30.16 -5.53 21.08
CA VAL A 204 29.97 -4.84 19.80
C VAL A 204 29.74 -5.87 18.68
N MET A 205 30.43 -6.99 18.78
CA MET A 205 30.31 -8.13 17.87
C MET A 205 29.66 -9.33 18.58
N LEU A 206 29.04 -10.19 17.79
CA LEU A 206 28.40 -11.44 18.20
C LEU A 206 29.01 -12.57 17.39
N CYS A 207 29.26 -13.72 18.02
CA CYS A 207 29.70 -14.92 17.31
C CYS A 207 28.59 -15.96 17.25
N ALA A 208 28.51 -16.68 16.14
CA ALA A 208 27.63 -17.84 16.02
C ALA A 208 28.31 -18.95 15.21
N GLY A 209 27.92 -20.20 15.48
CA GLY A 209 28.47 -21.36 14.80
C GLY A 209 28.93 -22.46 15.76
N ASN A 210 29.27 -23.62 15.20
CA ASN A 210 29.74 -24.75 16.00
C ASN A 210 31.26 -24.77 16.13
N ILE A 211 31.76 -24.28 17.27
CA ILE A 211 33.20 -24.20 17.54
C ILE A 211 33.90 -25.56 17.70
N THR A 212 33.16 -26.67 17.95
CA THR A 212 33.75 -27.99 18.25
C THR A 212 33.86 -28.88 17.02
N SER A 213 32.80 -28.99 16.23
CA SER A 213 32.78 -29.83 15.03
C SER A 213 33.05 -29.05 13.75
N GLY A 214 32.99 -27.71 13.78
CA GLY A 214 32.84 -26.93 12.56
C GLY A 214 31.59 -27.37 11.79
N GLY A 215 31.66 -27.22 10.47
CA GLY A 215 30.73 -27.82 9.52
C GLY A 215 29.35 -27.17 9.44
N VAL A 216 29.14 -25.98 10.04
CA VAL A 216 27.92 -25.18 9.91
C VAL A 216 28.26 -23.70 10.12
N ASP A 217 28.18 -22.88 9.06
CA ASP A 217 28.47 -21.43 9.11
C ASP A 217 27.87 -20.65 7.93
N ALA A 218 27.81 -19.33 8.06
CA ALA A 218 27.51 -18.42 6.95
C ALA A 218 28.72 -18.31 6.00
N CYS A 219 28.46 -18.16 4.70
CA CYS A 219 29.50 -18.21 3.66
C CYS A 219 29.57 -16.94 2.81
N ASP A 220 30.56 -16.91 1.89
CA ASP A 220 30.75 -15.85 0.89
C ASP A 220 29.42 -15.51 0.20
N GLY A 221 28.95 -14.26 0.27
CA GLY A 221 27.70 -13.79 -0.38
C GLY A 221 26.48 -13.65 0.53
N ASP A 222 26.56 -14.08 1.79
CA ASP A 222 25.57 -13.72 2.84
C ASP A 222 25.93 -12.41 3.56
N SER A 223 27.03 -11.76 3.15
CA SER A 223 27.57 -10.57 3.81
C SER A 223 26.55 -9.45 3.91
N GLY A 224 26.43 -8.84 5.09
CA GLY A 224 25.39 -7.85 5.38
C GLY A 224 23.99 -8.42 5.62
N GLY A 225 23.78 -9.73 5.42
CA GLY A 225 22.53 -10.42 5.70
C GLY A 225 22.25 -10.63 7.20
N PRO A 226 21.01 -10.95 7.57
CA PRO A 226 20.59 -11.04 8.96
C PRO A 226 20.88 -12.40 9.60
N LEU A 227 21.23 -12.37 10.88
CA LEU A 227 21.17 -13.51 11.81
C LEU A 227 19.96 -13.32 12.73
N VAL A 228 18.98 -14.21 12.64
CA VAL A 228 17.67 -14.07 13.32
C VAL A 228 17.38 -15.19 14.31
N VAL A 229 16.60 -14.89 15.34
CA VAL A 229 16.02 -15.89 16.25
C VAL A 229 14.48 -15.78 16.26
N PRO A 230 13.75 -16.86 16.60
CA PRO A 230 12.30 -16.77 16.76
C PRO A 230 11.90 -15.81 17.89
N ASN A 231 10.89 -14.98 17.64
CA ASN A 231 10.36 -14.03 18.64
C ASN A 231 9.37 -14.67 19.63
N GLY A 232 9.04 -15.96 19.45
CA GLY A 232 8.06 -16.70 20.26
C GLY A 232 6.58 -16.47 19.90
N LEU A 233 6.30 -15.61 18.91
CA LEU A 233 4.97 -15.25 18.41
C LEU A 233 4.79 -15.57 16.92
N GLY A 234 5.70 -16.34 16.32
CA GLY A 234 5.67 -16.69 14.90
C GLY A 234 6.37 -15.68 13.97
N GLY A 235 7.16 -14.75 14.52
CA GLY A 235 8.05 -13.88 13.76
C GLY A 235 9.50 -13.97 14.23
N TRP A 236 10.30 -12.99 13.84
CA TRP A 236 11.76 -13.02 13.96
C TRP A 236 12.32 -11.81 14.70
N ILE A 237 13.43 -12.01 15.40
CA ILE A 237 14.27 -10.96 15.99
C ILE A 237 15.65 -11.06 15.34
N GLU A 238 16.13 -9.98 14.73
CA GLU A 238 17.48 -9.90 14.21
C GLU A 238 18.47 -9.58 15.33
N ALA A 239 19.41 -10.50 15.56
CA ALA A 239 20.39 -10.43 16.63
C ALA A 239 21.79 -10.06 16.14
N GLY A 240 22.09 -10.32 14.87
CA GLY A 240 23.37 -10.00 14.26
C GLY A 240 23.26 -9.68 12.77
N ILE A 241 24.26 -8.99 12.25
CA ILE A 241 24.45 -8.73 10.81
C ILE A 241 25.73 -9.46 10.39
N VAL A 242 25.69 -10.28 9.35
CA VAL A 242 26.88 -10.98 8.83
C VAL A 242 27.96 -9.95 8.48
N SER A 243 29.13 -10.03 9.11
CA SER A 243 30.20 -9.04 8.96
C SER A 243 31.48 -9.64 8.40
N TRP A 244 32.08 -10.62 9.07
CA TRP A 244 33.30 -11.29 8.61
C TRP A 244 33.48 -12.68 9.22
N GLY A 245 34.39 -13.47 8.64
CA GLY A 245 34.76 -14.80 9.11
C GLY A 245 36.03 -15.30 8.41
N PHE A 246 36.69 -16.31 8.98
CA PHE A 246 37.88 -16.93 8.38
C PHE A 246 37.53 -18.30 7.80
N GLY A 247 37.13 -18.33 6.53
CA GLY A 247 36.63 -19.54 5.88
C GLY A 247 35.24 -19.92 6.37
N CYS A 248 34.50 -20.66 5.55
CA CYS A 248 33.22 -21.21 5.96
C CYS A 248 33.43 -22.41 6.86
N ALA A 249 32.81 -22.42 8.04
CA ALA A 249 32.56 -23.64 8.80
C ALA A 249 33.81 -24.43 9.23
N ASP A 250 34.97 -23.78 9.28
CA ASP A 250 36.18 -24.37 9.84
C ASP A 250 35.98 -24.61 11.36
N PRO A 251 36.39 -25.78 11.90
CA PRO A 251 36.42 -25.97 13.34
C PRO A 251 37.20 -24.86 14.04
N ASN A 252 36.70 -24.39 15.18
CA ASN A 252 37.29 -23.28 15.96
C ASN A 252 37.30 -21.90 15.26
N ARG A 253 36.53 -21.70 14.19
CA ARG A 253 36.39 -20.42 13.48
C ARG A 253 34.91 -20.08 13.27
N PRO A 254 34.22 -19.59 14.31
CA PRO A 254 32.82 -19.18 14.16
C PRO A 254 32.70 -17.92 13.30
N GLY A 255 31.55 -17.75 12.64
CA GLY A 255 31.18 -16.50 11.98
C GLY A 255 31.05 -15.34 12.98
N VAL A 256 31.48 -14.15 12.57
CA VAL A 256 31.41 -12.91 13.36
C VAL A 256 30.42 -11.94 12.74
N TYR A 257 29.56 -11.43 13.60
CA TYR A 257 28.42 -10.60 13.25
C TYR A 257 28.49 -9.27 14.00
N THR A 258 28.03 -8.18 13.40
CA THR A 258 27.75 -6.95 14.17
C THR A 258 26.59 -7.23 15.10
N GLN A 259 26.75 -6.96 16.41
CA GLN A 259 25.69 -7.22 17.38
C GLN A 259 24.60 -6.15 17.29
N VAL A 260 23.39 -6.52 16.83
CA VAL A 260 22.30 -5.56 16.58
C VAL A 260 21.94 -4.75 17.83
N SER A 261 21.93 -5.37 19.01
CA SER A 261 21.61 -4.65 20.25
C SER A 261 22.62 -3.56 20.63
N ALA A 262 23.84 -3.63 20.10
CA ALA A 262 24.87 -2.61 20.34
C ALA A 262 24.66 -1.37 19.45
N ILE A 263 24.03 -1.55 18.29
CA ILE A 263 23.79 -0.51 17.27
C ILE A 263 22.31 -0.10 17.17
N GLU A 264 21.42 -0.67 17.98
CA GLU A 264 19.98 -0.41 17.94
C GLU A 264 19.63 1.07 18.15
N GLY A 265 20.38 1.79 19.00
CA GLY A 265 20.25 3.24 19.17
C GLY A 265 20.51 4.02 17.87
N PHE A 266 21.58 3.68 17.15
CA PHE A 266 21.91 4.30 15.86
C PHE A 266 20.79 4.06 14.82
N VAL A 267 20.30 2.82 14.74
CA VAL A 267 19.23 2.45 13.79
C VAL A 267 17.93 3.16 14.13
N THR A 268 17.54 3.16 15.40
CA THR A 268 16.31 3.80 15.87
C THR A 268 16.36 5.32 15.75
N ASP A 269 17.50 5.97 15.97
CA ASP A 269 17.67 7.41 15.77
C ASP A 269 17.46 7.82 14.31
N ILE A 270 18.01 7.05 13.35
CA ILE A 270 17.80 7.32 11.92
C ILE A 270 16.34 7.10 11.54
N ILE A 271 15.76 5.95 11.90
CA ILE A 271 14.37 5.63 11.56
C ILE A 271 13.41 6.65 12.21
N SER A 272 13.66 7.07 13.44
CA SER A 272 12.80 8.04 14.17
C SER A 272 12.98 9.48 13.71
N SER A 273 14.09 9.80 13.03
CA SER A 273 14.28 11.09 12.35
C SER A 273 13.43 11.22 11.08
N VAL A 274 12.85 10.11 10.60
CA VAL A 274 11.86 10.09 9.52
C VAL A 274 10.48 10.33 10.15
N PRO A 275 9.78 11.43 9.82
CA PRO A 275 8.37 11.53 10.17
C PRO A 275 7.67 10.30 9.60
N PRO A 276 6.79 9.61 10.36
CA PRO A 276 6.11 8.43 9.86
C PRO A 276 5.52 8.75 8.48
N PRO A 277 5.54 7.79 7.53
CA PRO A 277 4.90 8.01 6.23
C PRO A 277 3.52 8.60 6.49
N PRO A 278 3.10 9.66 5.77
CA PRO A 278 1.82 10.30 6.04
C PRO A 278 0.76 9.20 5.98
N THR A 279 0.24 8.82 7.14
CA THR A 279 -0.87 7.89 7.20
C THR A 279 -2.03 8.70 6.70
N ASN A 280 -2.51 8.38 5.50
CA ASN A 280 -3.74 8.96 4.97
C ASN A 280 -4.81 8.92 6.07
N THR A 281 -5.16 10.08 6.59
CA THR A 281 -6.07 10.24 7.71
C THR A 281 -7.45 10.42 7.13
N ALA A 282 -8.41 9.60 7.58
CA ALA A 282 -9.77 9.70 7.09
C ALA A 282 -10.32 11.14 7.20
N PRO A 283 -11.06 11.62 6.18
CA PRO A 283 -11.63 12.96 6.22
C PRO A 283 -12.66 13.10 7.35
N VAL A 284 -12.93 14.34 7.72
CA VAL A 284 -13.96 14.69 8.72
C VAL A 284 -15.13 15.33 8.00
N ALA A 285 -16.27 14.64 8.01
CA ALA A 285 -17.51 15.13 7.44
C ALA A 285 -18.36 15.86 8.48
N VAL A 286 -18.91 17.01 8.12
CA VAL A 286 -19.68 17.91 8.98
C VAL A 286 -21.16 17.89 8.57
N ASN A 287 -22.05 18.01 9.55
CA ASN A 287 -23.49 18.03 9.27
C ASN A 287 -23.92 19.31 8.55
N ASP A 288 -24.83 19.17 7.59
CA ASP A 288 -25.37 20.28 6.81
C ASP A 288 -26.84 20.54 7.10
N SER A 289 -27.27 21.76 6.81
CA SER A 289 -28.68 22.15 6.90
C SER A 289 -29.10 23.00 5.71
N TYR A 290 -30.23 22.64 5.12
CA TYR A 290 -30.87 23.37 4.02
C TYR A 290 -32.36 23.53 4.29
N SER A 291 -33.04 24.32 3.47
CA SER A 291 -34.49 24.52 3.55
C SER A 291 -35.13 24.48 2.17
N VAL A 292 -36.35 23.96 2.09
CA VAL A 292 -37.19 23.99 0.90
C VAL A 292 -38.64 24.18 1.29
N GLU A 293 -39.43 24.85 0.48
CA GLU A 293 -40.88 24.95 0.72
C GLU A 293 -41.59 23.62 0.40
N SER A 294 -42.74 23.39 1.04
CA SER A 294 -43.53 22.19 0.74
C SER A 294 -43.95 22.15 -0.73
N GLY A 295 -43.64 21.03 -1.40
CA GLY A 295 -43.86 20.82 -2.84
C GLY A 295 -42.73 21.36 -3.72
N GLY A 296 -41.74 22.05 -3.13
CA GLY A 296 -40.61 22.65 -3.84
C GLY A 296 -39.48 21.67 -4.15
N THR A 297 -38.51 22.18 -4.91
CA THR A 297 -37.25 21.49 -5.20
C THR A 297 -36.08 22.32 -4.67
N LEU A 298 -35.22 21.71 -3.86
CA LEU A 298 -33.94 22.24 -3.42
C LEU A 298 -32.85 21.83 -4.42
N ILE A 299 -32.04 22.80 -4.84
CA ILE A 299 -30.84 22.60 -5.65
C ILE A 299 -29.69 23.28 -4.93
N VAL A 300 -28.62 22.55 -4.65
CA VAL A 300 -27.42 23.04 -3.98
C VAL A 300 -26.21 22.78 -4.88
N GLY A 301 -25.54 23.86 -5.28
CA GLY A 301 -24.40 23.84 -6.20
C GLY A 301 -23.04 23.79 -5.49
N LYS A 302 -21.97 23.89 -6.28
CA LYS A 302 -20.57 23.64 -5.90
C LYS A 302 -20.08 24.38 -4.64
N ASP A 303 -20.44 25.65 -4.48
CA ASP A 303 -19.84 26.49 -3.42
C ASP A 303 -20.51 26.34 -2.05
N THR A 304 -21.68 25.69 -2.00
CA THR A 304 -22.47 25.50 -0.77
C THR A 304 -22.91 24.06 -0.62
N ASN A 305 -22.26 23.12 -1.30
CA ASN A 305 -22.61 21.70 -1.29
C ASN A 305 -22.25 21.03 0.05
N VAL A 306 -22.57 19.74 0.19
CA VAL A 306 -22.31 19.02 1.44
C VAL A 306 -20.83 18.90 1.80
N LEU A 307 -19.92 18.99 0.83
CA LEU A 307 -18.48 18.90 1.07
C LEU A 307 -17.86 20.26 1.41
N ALA A 308 -18.60 21.37 1.33
CA ALA A 308 -18.06 22.72 1.43
C ALA A 308 -17.49 23.04 2.83
N ASN A 309 -17.96 22.34 3.87
CA ASN A 309 -17.50 22.45 5.25
C ASN A 309 -16.73 21.21 5.74
N ASP A 310 -16.51 20.24 4.85
CA ASP A 310 -15.73 19.03 5.14
C ASP A 310 -14.25 19.31 4.98
N THR A 311 -13.44 18.60 5.77
CA THR A 311 -11.99 18.81 5.78
C THR A 311 -11.24 17.50 5.79
N ASP A 312 -10.12 17.52 5.09
CA ASP A 312 -9.08 16.52 5.17
C ASP A 312 -7.81 17.15 5.72
N VAL A 313 -7.14 16.48 6.65
CA VAL A 313 -5.93 17.02 7.30
C VAL A 313 -4.71 16.91 6.39
N ASP A 314 -4.71 15.95 5.47
CA ASP A 314 -3.66 15.72 4.47
C ASP A 314 -3.88 16.60 3.23
N GLY A 315 -5.08 17.15 3.06
CA GLY A 315 -5.43 18.13 2.03
C GLY A 315 -5.93 17.50 0.73
N ASP A 316 -6.34 16.23 0.80
CA ASP A 316 -6.86 15.49 -0.34
C ASP A 316 -8.21 16.02 -0.83
N SER A 317 -8.49 15.78 -2.12
CA SER A 317 -9.76 16.17 -2.73
C SER A 317 -10.89 15.25 -2.30
N LEU A 318 -12.00 15.82 -1.86
CA LEU A 318 -13.10 15.05 -1.30
C LEU A 318 -14.20 14.73 -2.32
N THR A 319 -14.79 13.55 -2.15
CA THR A 319 -16.01 13.12 -2.84
C THR A 319 -17.07 12.69 -1.85
N ALA A 320 -18.35 12.84 -2.22
CA ALA A 320 -19.48 12.46 -1.39
C ALA A 320 -20.04 11.09 -1.77
N ILE A 321 -20.27 10.23 -0.77
CA ILE A 321 -20.88 8.91 -0.90
C ILE A 321 -22.18 8.89 -0.11
N LEU A 322 -23.31 8.65 -0.78
CA LEU A 322 -24.61 8.53 -0.12
C LEU A 322 -24.67 7.26 0.74
N VAL A 323 -24.97 7.41 2.03
CA VAL A 323 -25.12 6.28 2.97
C VAL A 323 -26.59 5.90 3.12
N SER A 324 -27.46 6.88 3.36
CA SER A 324 -28.91 6.67 3.45
C SER A 324 -29.67 7.84 2.86
N GLY A 325 -30.61 7.59 1.96
CA GLY A 325 -31.46 8.63 1.37
C GLY A 325 -32.53 9.19 2.31
N THR A 326 -33.35 10.11 1.79
CA THR A 326 -34.49 10.70 2.52
C THR A 326 -35.65 9.72 2.66
N SER A 327 -36.42 9.83 3.74
CA SER A 327 -37.62 9.01 3.98
C SER A 327 -38.78 9.30 3.03
N THR A 328 -38.86 10.53 2.51
CA THR A 328 -39.87 10.99 1.55
C THR A 328 -39.27 11.96 0.54
N GLY A 329 -39.93 12.14 -0.60
CA GLY A 329 -39.39 12.92 -1.72
C GLY A 329 -38.32 12.18 -2.52
N THR A 330 -37.71 12.87 -3.47
CA THR A 330 -36.68 12.32 -4.36
C THR A 330 -35.37 13.06 -4.15
N LEU A 331 -34.32 12.36 -3.71
CA LEU A 331 -32.98 12.88 -3.49
C LEU A 331 -32.01 12.38 -4.57
N LYS A 332 -31.18 13.27 -5.10
CA LYS A 332 -29.96 12.95 -5.85
C LYS A 332 -28.78 13.69 -5.21
N LEU A 333 -27.73 12.94 -4.86
CA LEU A 333 -26.44 13.43 -4.41
C LEU A 333 -25.40 13.06 -5.46
N THR A 334 -24.61 14.02 -5.93
CA THR A 334 -23.49 13.76 -6.84
C THR A 334 -22.20 13.51 -6.07
N SER A 335 -21.20 12.88 -6.70
CA SER A 335 -19.89 12.68 -6.08
C SER A 335 -19.17 14.00 -5.74
N GLY A 336 -19.49 15.08 -6.46
CA GLY A 336 -19.02 16.42 -6.15
C GLY A 336 -19.79 17.11 -5.02
N GLY A 337 -20.67 16.40 -4.30
CA GLY A 337 -21.40 16.90 -3.14
C GLY A 337 -22.71 17.63 -3.45
N ASN A 338 -23.01 17.93 -4.72
CA ASN A 338 -24.20 18.69 -5.10
C ASN A 338 -25.48 17.91 -4.81
N ILE A 339 -26.51 18.62 -4.32
CA ILE A 339 -27.79 18.02 -3.93
C ILE A 339 -28.90 18.52 -4.85
N ARG A 340 -29.78 17.60 -5.26
CA ARG A 340 -31.13 17.91 -5.74
C ARG A 340 -32.15 17.12 -4.93
N TYR A 341 -33.05 17.83 -4.25
CA TYR A 341 -34.12 17.21 -3.48
C TYR A 341 -35.48 17.79 -3.90
N THR A 342 -36.42 16.93 -4.28
CA THR A 342 -37.80 17.34 -4.58
C THR A 342 -38.75 16.82 -3.50
N HIS A 343 -39.43 17.72 -2.80
CA HIS A 343 -40.40 17.38 -1.77
C HIS A 343 -41.75 17.02 -2.41
N GLY A 344 -42.39 15.92 -1.95
CA GLY A 344 -43.64 15.42 -2.51
C GLY A 344 -44.92 16.16 -2.12
N GLY A 345 -44.82 17.26 -1.34
CA GLY A 345 -45.97 18.01 -0.82
C GLY A 345 -46.66 17.34 0.37
N GLY A 346 -45.94 16.50 1.11
CA GLY A 346 -46.45 15.80 2.29
C GLY A 346 -46.48 16.69 3.55
N PRO A 347 -46.91 16.13 4.69
CA PRO A 347 -47.02 16.86 5.95
C PRO A 347 -45.68 17.00 6.70
N GLU A 348 -44.57 16.48 6.16
CA GLU A 348 -43.28 16.50 6.82
C GLU A 348 -42.77 17.93 6.99
N THR A 349 -42.29 18.26 8.17
CA THR A 349 -41.65 19.56 8.47
C THR A 349 -40.12 19.51 8.33
N SER A 350 -39.57 18.32 8.17
CA SER A 350 -38.15 18.09 7.89
C SER A 350 -37.92 16.69 7.32
N VAL A 351 -36.94 16.56 6.45
CA VAL A 351 -36.35 15.27 6.06
C VAL A 351 -34.85 15.29 6.30
N SER A 352 -34.25 14.10 6.37
CA SER A 352 -32.79 13.99 6.47
C SER A 352 -32.27 12.85 5.62
N PHE A 353 -31.01 12.95 5.23
CA PHE A 353 -30.24 11.89 4.60
C PHE A 353 -28.82 11.91 5.20
N THR A 354 -28.05 10.84 4.98
CA THR A 354 -26.68 10.76 5.50
C THR A 354 -25.69 10.43 4.39
N TYR A 355 -24.47 10.94 4.52
CA TYR A 355 -23.37 10.73 3.58
C TYR A 355 -22.04 10.56 4.31
N LYS A 356 -21.01 10.18 3.56
CA LYS A 356 -19.61 10.21 3.97
C LYS A 356 -18.80 10.99 2.94
N ALA A 357 -17.79 11.71 3.39
CA ALA A 357 -16.71 12.19 2.55
C ALA A 357 -15.69 11.05 2.33
N ASN A 358 -15.07 11.01 1.16
CA ASN A 358 -14.04 10.05 0.80
C ASN A 358 -12.91 10.77 0.07
N ASP A 359 -11.68 10.54 0.51
CA ASP A 359 -10.43 11.14 0.01
C ASP A 359 -9.82 10.36 -1.18
N GLY A 360 -10.50 9.31 -1.65
CA GLY A 360 -10.02 8.37 -2.66
C GLY A 360 -9.53 7.03 -2.08
N THR A 361 -9.32 6.95 -0.77
CA THR A 361 -8.79 5.77 -0.08
C THR A 361 -9.59 5.38 1.16
N VAL A 362 -10.00 6.34 2.00
CA VAL A 362 -10.69 6.12 3.27
C VAL A 362 -11.97 6.95 3.38
N ASP A 363 -12.96 6.36 4.04
CA ASP A 363 -14.24 6.99 4.35
C ASP A 363 -14.20 7.77 5.67
N SER A 364 -14.86 8.93 5.71
CA SER A 364 -15.10 9.72 6.91
C SER A 364 -16.05 9.06 7.91
N ASN A 365 -16.28 9.77 9.03
CA ASN A 365 -17.49 9.62 9.83
C ASN A 365 -18.76 9.89 8.99
N ILE A 366 -19.91 9.40 9.45
CA ILE A 366 -21.19 9.69 8.80
C ILE A 366 -21.63 11.10 9.19
N ALA A 367 -21.92 11.93 8.20
CA ALA A 367 -22.55 13.24 8.35
C ALA A 367 -24.04 13.16 8.00
N THR A 368 -24.84 13.98 8.68
CA THR A 368 -26.29 14.09 8.49
C THR A 368 -26.63 15.42 7.85
N VAL A 369 -27.36 15.37 6.75
CA VAL A 369 -27.92 16.55 6.10
C VAL A 369 -29.39 16.66 6.50
N THR A 370 -29.78 17.81 7.04
CA THR A 370 -31.17 18.11 7.42
C THR A 370 -31.78 19.11 6.44
N ILE A 371 -32.93 18.79 5.85
CA ILE A 371 -33.68 19.68 4.99
C ILE A 371 -34.98 20.05 5.71
N THR A 372 -35.09 21.30 6.14
CA THR A 372 -36.33 21.82 6.75
C THR A 372 -37.36 22.12 5.66
N ILE A 373 -38.60 21.66 5.88
CA ILE A 373 -39.71 21.91 4.97
C ILE A 373 -40.55 23.09 5.48
N GLY A 374 -40.57 24.17 4.72
CA GLY A 374 -41.39 25.36 4.98
C GLY A 374 -42.88 25.11 4.75
N ALA A 375 -43.73 25.86 5.46
CA ALA A 375 -45.17 25.78 5.34
C ALA A 375 -45.62 26.42 4.01
N GLY A 376 -46.05 25.58 3.06
CA GLY A 376 -46.52 26.02 1.74
C GLY A 376 -47.71 26.98 1.83
N GLY A 377 -47.43 28.27 1.72
CA GLY A 377 -48.36 29.26 1.21
C GLY A 377 -48.14 29.38 -0.29
N GLY A 378 -49.16 29.13 -1.11
CA GLY A 378 -49.07 29.32 -2.56
C GLY A 378 -48.60 30.73 -2.91
N GLY A 379 -47.55 30.81 -3.72
CA GLY A 379 -47.00 32.04 -4.29
C GLY A 379 -45.63 32.43 -3.71
N GLY A 380 -44.56 32.22 -4.49
CA GLY A 380 -43.27 32.89 -4.29
C GLY A 380 -42.06 32.01 -4.00
N GLY A 381 -41.93 30.83 -4.63
CA GLY A 381 -40.60 30.26 -4.86
C GLY A 381 -40.02 30.97 -6.08
N GLY A 382 -39.03 31.83 -5.90
CA GLY A 382 -38.40 32.53 -7.02
C GLY A 382 -37.99 31.54 -8.10
N GLN A 383 -38.33 31.84 -9.34
CA GLN A 383 -37.96 30.98 -10.45
C GLN A 383 -36.43 30.97 -10.57
N GLU A 384 -35.82 29.80 -10.78
CA GLU A 384 -34.37 29.68 -10.95
C GLU A 384 -34.04 29.22 -12.36
N MET A 385 -33.01 29.84 -12.96
CA MET A 385 -32.42 29.38 -14.21
C MET A 385 -31.40 28.28 -13.93
N LEU A 386 -31.58 27.16 -14.62
CA LEU A 386 -30.74 25.99 -14.51
C LEU A 386 -29.98 25.78 -15.82
N VAL A 387 -28.81 25.16 -15.70
CA VAL A 387 -27.97 24.77 -16.83
C VAL A 387 -27.58 23.30 -16.75
N SER A 388 -27.64 22.62 -17.89
CA SER A 388 -27.19 21.23 -18.05
C SER A 388 -26.34 21.11 -19.32
N THR A 389 -25.47 20.10 -19.37
CA THR A 389 -24.72 19.68 -20.56
C THR A 389 -25.41 18.54 -21.31
N SER A 390 -26.56 18.07 -20.83
CA SER A 390 -27.32 16.98 -21.45
C SER A 390 -28.69 17.45 -21.99
N PRO A 391 -29.07 17.03 -23.21
CA PRO A 391 -30.34 17.44 -23.84
C PRO A 391 -31.59 16.95 -23.11
N ASP A 392 -31.47 15.95 -22.25
CA ASP A 392 -32.56 15.45 -21.41
C ASP A 392 -32.73 16.21 -20.09
N ARG A 393 -31.91 17.25 -19.85
CA ARG A 393 -31.88 18.06 -18.61
C ARG A 393 -31.45 17.26 -17.39
N SER A 394 -30.71 16.16 -17.57
CA SER A 394 -30.11 15.44 -16.46
C SER A 394 -29.03 16.29 -15.76
N ASP A 395 -28.95 16.13 -14.44
CA ASP A 395 -27.95 16.75 -13.57
C ASP A 395 -27.76 18.28 -13.74
N PRO A 396 -28.85 19.06 -13.65
CA PRO A 396 -28.72 20.50 -13.76
C PRO A 396 -28.02 21.10 -12.55
N VAL A 397 -27.30 22.18 -12.80
CA VAL A 397 -26.73 23.09 -11.80
C VAL A 397 -27.35 24.47 -11.95
N SER A 398 -27.24 25.30 -10.91
CA SER A 398 -27.62 26.72 -11.01
C SER A 398 -26.81 27.39 -12.12
N LEU A 399 -27.48 28.25 -12.91
CA LEU A 399 -26.79 29.02 -13.95
C LEU A 399 -25.96 30.17 -13.35
N ASP A 400 -26.35 30.71 -12.20
CA ASP A 400 -25.64 31.85 -11.60
C ASP A 400 -24.24 31.45 -11.12
N GLY A 401 -23.23 32.21 -11.54
CA GLY A 401 -21.83 31.93 -11.28
C GLY A 401 -21.25 30.74 -12.06
N ALA A 402 -22.01 30.12 -12.96
CA ALA A 402 -21.53 28.96 -13.71
C ALA A 402 -20.42 29.35 -14.71
N THR A 403 -19.45 28.45 -14.89
CA THR A 403 -18.54 28.48 -16.05
C THR A 403 -19.10 27.60 -17.15
N VAL A 404 -19.45 28.17 -18.29
CA VAL A 404 -20.09 27.43 -19.40
C VAL A 404 -19.24 27.46 -20.65
N ASP A 405 -18.99 26.29 -21.25
CA ASP A 405 -18.33 26.13 -22.54
C ASP A 405 -19.17 25.24 -23.46
N GLY A 406 -19.02 25.42 -24.77
CA GLY A 406 -19.66 24.57 -25.74
C GLY A 406 -21.16 24.83 -25.90
N PHE A 407 -21.92 23.74 -26.03
CA PHE A 407 -23.37 23.77 -26.13
C PHE A 407 -23.98 23.45 -24.78
N ILE A 408 -24.86 24.33 -24.31
CA ILE A 408 -25.53 24.20 -23.02
C ILE A 408 -27.05 24.20 -23.18
N TYR A 409 -27.75 23.64 -22.21
CA TYR A 409 -29.20 23.63 -22.13
C TYR A 409 -29.61 24.49 -20.93
N VAL A 410 -30.20 25.65 -21.21
CA VAL A 410 -30.67 26.60 -20.19
C VAL A 410 -32.18 26.55 -20.10
N PHE A 411 -32.72 26.36 -18.90
CA PHE A 411 -34.14 26.15 -18.67
C PHE A 411 -34.57 26.63 -17.28
N LEU A 412 -35.87 26.82 -17.09
CA LEU A 412 -36.43 27.13 -15.78
C LEU A 412 -36.67 25.87 -14.96
N ALA A 413 -36.42 25.95 -13.66
CA ALA A 413 -36.88 24.94 -12.71
C ALA A 413 -38.39 24.65 -12.92
N VAL A 414 -38.75 23.37 -12.86
CA VAL A 414 -40.11 22.93 -13.22
C VAL A 414 -41.14 23.60 -12.32
N SER A 415 -41.95 24.48 -12.91
CA SER A 415 -43.06 25.17 -12.27
C SER A 415 -44.33 24.99 -13.11
N THR A 416 -45.44 24.62 -12.47
CA THR A 416 -46.74 24.50 -13.13
C THR A 416 -47.42 25.84 -13.37
N ASP A 417 -46.90 26.90 -12.74
CA ASP A 417 -47.55 28.20 -12.71
C ASP A 417 -46.99 29.16 -13.76
N VAL A 418 -45.97 28.75 -14.52
CA VAL A 418 -45.42 29.53 -15.63
C VAL A 418 -46.22 29.26 -16.90
N THR A 419 -46.52 30.32 -17.65
CA THR A 419 -47.29 30.26 -18.91
C THR A 419 -46.54 30.77 -20.12
N ASP A 420 -45.55 31.64 -19.92
CA ASP A 420 -44.75 32.24 -20.98
C ASP A 420 -43.38 32.64 -20.43
N THR A 421 -42.34 32.46 -21.24
CA THR A 421 -40.97 32.87 -20.90
C THR A 421 -40.37 33.62 -22.07
N THR A 422 -39.66 34.72 -21.81
CA THR A 422 -38.86 35.43 -22.81
C THR A 422 -37.44 35.55 -22.32
N TRP A 423 -36.49 35.07 -23.12
CA TRP A 423 -35.10 34.89 -22.71
C TRP A 423 -34.19 35.92 -23.37
N TYR A 424 -33.18 36.37 -22.64
CA TYR A 424 -32.20 37.36 -23.06
C TYR A 424 -30.78 36.95 -22.68
N VAL A 425 -29.83 37.40 -23.49
CA VAL A 425 -28.39 37.40 -23.18
C VAL A 425 -27.89 38.83 -23.41
N ASP A 426 -27.30 39.44 -22.38
CA ASP A 426 -26.89 40.85 -22.35
C ASP A 426 -28.00 41.81 -22.82
N GLY A 427 -29.23 41.55 -22.38
CA GLY A 427 -30.42 42.31 -22.77
C GLY A 427 -30.91 42.09 -24.21
N VAL A 428 -30.23 41.26 -25.01
CA VAL A 428 -30.66 40.89 -26.36
C VAL A 428 -31.58 39.68 -26.30
N ARG A 429 -32.80 39.79 -26.81
CA ARG A 429 -33.76 38.70 -26.83
C ARG A 429 -33.26 37.54 -27.70
N VAL A 430 -33.12 36.36 -27.11
CA VAL A 430 -32.65 35.13 -27.79
C VAL A 430 -33.74 34.08 -27.96
N GLY A 431 -34.78 34.11 -27.12
CA GLY A 431 -35.79 33.04 -27.10
C GLY A 431 -37.13 33.48 -26.54
N ARG A 432 -38.15 32.67 -26.80
CA ARG A 432 -39.44 32.71 -26.11
C ARG A 432 -40.07 31.32 -26.14
N ASP A 433 -40.54 30.84 -25.01
CA ASP A 433 -41.20 29.55 -24.91
C ASP A 433 -42.52 29.67 -24.14
N ARG A 434 -43.55 29.00 -24.65
CA ARG A 434 -44.92 28.95 -24.10
C ARG A 434 -45.37 27.52 -23.81
N THR A 435 -44.46 26.57 -23.98
CA THR A 435 -44.72 25.15 -23.80
C THR A 435 -43.80 24.64 -22.71
N THR A 436 -44.37 23.97 -21.71
CA THR A 436 -43.58 23.29 -20.67
C THR A 436 -42.93 22.05 -21.26
N PRO A 437 -41.67 21.73 -20.93
CA PRO A 437 -40.72 22.50 -20.12
C PRO A 437 -40.19 23.75 -20.84
N PHE A 438 -39.94 24.83 -20.08
CA PHE A 438 -39.52 26.12 -20.63
C PHE A 438 -38.00 26.17 -20.81
N ASP A 439 -37.56 26.13 -22.06
CA ASP A 439 -36.14 26.15 -22.43
C ASP A 439 -35.79 27.39 -23.25
N MET A 440 -34.60 27.95 -23.03
CA MET A 440 -34.14 29.17 -23.70
C MET A 440 -34.13 29.03 -25.23
N ALA A 441 -33.68 27.89 -25.74
CA ALA A 441 -33.66 27.59 -27.18
C ALA A 441 -34.89 26.75 -27.64
N GLY A 442 -35.81 26.45 -26.72
CA GLY A 442 -37.01 25.65 -26.94
C GLY A 442 -36.80 24.13 -26.89
N THR A 443 -37.90 23.38 -26.97
CA THR A 443 -37.94 21.92 -26.89
C THR A 443 -38.12 21.25 -28.26
N ASN A 444 -37.50 20.09 -28.48
CA ASN A 444 -37.64 19.23 -29.65
C ASN A 444 -38.93 18.38 -29.57
N ALA A 445 -39.35 17.80 -30.69
CA ALA A 445 -40.56 16.96 -30.73
C ALA A 445 -40.46 15.68 -29.89
N ASP A 446 -39.24 15.23 -29.57
CA ASP A 446 -38.96 14.09 -28.69
C ASP A 446 -38.90 14.46 -27.19
N GLY A 447 -39.11 15.74 -26.84
CA GLY A 447 -39.09 16.24 -25.46
C GLY A 447 -37.72 16.71 -24.96
N THR A 448 -36.66 16.57 -25.77
CA THR A 448 -35.31 17.05 -25.41
C THR A 448 -35.17 18.56 -25.62
N ALA A 449 -34.33 19.21 -24.80
CA ALA A 449 -34.01 20.63 -24.94
C ALA A 449 -33.15 20.88 -26.18
N LYS A 450 -33.36 22.02 -26.85
CA LYS A 450 -32.42 22.49 -27.88
C LYS A 450 -31.23 23.18 -27.22
N PRO A 451 -30.02 23.02 -27.77
CA PRO A 451 -28.84 23.62 -27.18
C PRO A 451 -28.74 25.11 -27.54
N TYR A 452 -28.19 25.88 -26.62
CA TYR A 452 -27.66 27.21 -26.86
C TYR A 452 -26.14 27.13 -27.08
N ASN A 453 -25.64 27.84 -28.09
CA ASN A 453 -24.22 27.83 -28.43
C ASN A 453 -23.47 28.92 -27.65
N ALA A 454 -22.87 28.54 -26.51
CA ALA A 454 -22.12 29.45 -25.65
C ALA A 454 -20.69 29.72 -26.14
N THR A 455 -20.17 28.98 -27.14
CA THR A 455 -18.81 29.20 -27.71
C THR A 455 -18.61 30.56 -28.38
N ARG A 456 -19.67 31.36 -28.49
CA ARG A 456 -19.64 32.70 -29.09
C ARG A 456 -19.61 33.81 -28.04
N LEU A 457 -19.57 33.44 -26.77
CA LEU A 457 -19.49 34.33 -25.61
C LEU A 457 -18.05 34.34 -25.08
N ASP A 458 -17.60 35.48 -24.56
CA ASP A 458 -16.27 35.64 -23.94
C ASP A 458 -16.35 36.50 -22.67
N GLY A 459 -15.88 35.97 -21.55
CA GLY A 459 -15.95 36.67 -20.27
C GLY A 459 -17.34 36.62 -19.62
N ASN A 460 -17.74 37.69 -18.93
CA ASN A 460 -18.96 37.70 -18.13
C ASN A 460 -20.16 38.18 -18.93
N HIS A 461 -21.22 37.37 -18.92
CA HIS A 461 -22.48 37.64 -19.60
C HIS A 461 -23.66 37.55 -18.65
N GLU A 462 -24.65 38.41 -18.87
CA GLU A 462 -25.92 38.37 -18.16
C GLU A 462 -26.91 37.51 -18.95
N PHE A 463 -27.39 36.44 -18.33
CA PHE A 463 -28.56 35.71 -18.80
C PHE A 463 -29.76 36.20 -18.02
N SER A 464 -30.89 36.41 -18.69
CA SER A 464 -32.13 36.75 -18.00
C SER A 464 -33.35 36.17 -18.69
N VAL A 465 -34.40 35.97 -17.91
CA VAL A 465 -35.68 35.48 -18.39
C VAL A 465 -36.82 36.24 -17.72
N ASP A 466 -37.69 36.81 -18.55
CA ASP A 466 -38.98 37.34 -18.14
C ASP A 466 -40.01 36.22 -18.16
N ILE A 467 -40.71 36.05 -17.05
CA ILE A 467 -41.60 34.93 -16.77
C ILE A 467 -42.98 35.49 -16.54
N VAL A 468 -43.98 34.94 -17.24
CA VAL A 468 -45.39 35.27 -17.03
C VAL A 468 -46.05 34.11 -16.29
N MET A 469 -46.53 34.40 -15.09
CA MET A 469 -47.21 33.44 -14.24
C MET A 469 -48.70 33.32 -14.63
N ALA A 470 -49.35 32.23 -14.23
CA ALA A 470 -50.75 31.94 -14.55
C ALA A 470 -51.73 32.95 -13.94
N ASP A 471 -51.33 33.64 -12.86
CA ASP A 471 -52.09 34.74 -12.26
C ASP A 471 -51.91 36.09 -13.00
N GLY A 472 -51.09 36.11 -14.04
CA GLY A 472 -50.78 37.30 -14.85
C GLY A 472 -49.66 38.16 -14.28
N SER A 473 -49.06 37.80 -13.15
CA SER A 473 -47.86 38.46 -12.63
C SER A 473 -46.64 38.15 -13.49
N THR A 474 -45.66 39.05 -13.44
CA THR A 474 -44.39 38.88 -14.16
C THR A 474 -43.22 38.92 -13.20
N GLU A 475 -42.29 37.99 -13.38
CA GLU A 475 -41.04 37.89 -12.64
C GLU A 475 -39.87 37.90 -13.63
N THR A 476 -38.76 38.54 -13.28
CA THR A 476 -37.52 38.46 -14.07
C THR A 476 -36.45 37.79 -13.24
N VAL A 477 -35.86 36.73 -13.78
CA VAL A 477 -34.72 36.03 -13.18
C VAL A 477 -33.48 36.42 -13.94
N ILE A 478 -32.40 36.72 -13.22
CA ILE A 478 -31.11 37.13 -13.77
C ILE A 478 -30.03 36.21 -13.21
N ALA A 479 -29.11 35.78 -14.06
CA ALA A 479 -27.92 35.02 -13.68
C ALA A 479 -26.71 35.58 -14.42
N THR A 480 -25.59 35.68 -13.72
CA THR A 480 -24.31 36.06 -14.33
C THR A 480 -23.49 34.81 -14.60
N VAL A 481 -22.98 34.68 -15.81
CA VAL A 481 -22.24 33.49 -16.25
C VAL A 481 -20.89 33.91 -16.79
N THR A 482 -19.85 33.14 -16.49
CA THR A 482 -18.51 33.35 -17.06
C THR A 482 -18.27 32.33 -18.17
N ALA A 483 -18.16 32.81 -19.41
CA ALA A 483 -17.67 32.01 -20.53
C ALA A 483 -16.12 32.03 -20.54
N PRO A 484 -15.46 30.89 -20.83
CA PRO A 484 -14.00 30.77 -20.80
C PRO A 484 -13.25 31.59 -21.85
#